data_AF-T1IDC3-F1
#
_entry.id   AF-T1IDC3-F1
#
_cell.length_a   1.000
_cell.length_b   1.000
_cell.length_c   1.000
_cell.angle_alpha   90.00
_cell.angle_beta   90.00
_cell.angle_gamma   90.00
#
_symmetry.space_group_name_H-M   'P 1'
#
loop_
_entity.id
_entity.type
_entity.pdbx_description
1 polymer ?
#
loop_
_entity_poly.entity_id
_entity_poly.type
_entity_poly.pdbx_seq_one_letter_code
_entity_poly.pdbx_strand_id
1 'polypeptide(L)'
;MKDQENHGSLQWQKWILDAIRKVRSQKQRPSVERICNAIRQHQNQTEAVITEQLERLVSDGYVLKVINKGKSSYKDPGGVQHRCLEVNKDTDLTKFVVKAVRELGDGEGSSLKSIEKYIQQSNSLNLKPGVDLTSSLKLSLKKAVDRSLLVLDGKLYKFVGGSGDNVGDKTPKPSVPLKRGKVEAPAPKTPATPKSKKAPTSEQSPKSNRSTRSRSAPEEVHW
;
A
#
# COMPACT_ATOMS: atom_id res chain seq x y z
N MET A 1 0.22 7.06 40.53
CA MET A 1 0.84 7.91 39.50
C MET A 1 1.14 7.06 38.26
N LYS A 2 0.23 6.92 37.29
CA LYS A 2 0.48 6.17 36.03
C LYS A 2 -0.08 6.87 34.77
N ASP A 3 -0.52 8.11 34.90
CA ASP A 3 -1.29 8.79 33.85
C ASP A 3 -0.44 9.71 32.96
N GLN A 4 0.80 10.02 33.36
CA GLN A 4 1.67 10.94 32.62
C GLN A 4 2.38 10.30 31.41
N GLU A 5 2.70 8.99 31.45
CA GLU A 5 3.36 8.30 30.33
C GLU A 5 2.43 8.06 29.13
N ASN A 6 1.11 8.00 29.36
CA ASN A 6 0.15 7.65 28.32
C ASN A 6 -0.06 8.80 27.31
N HIS A 7 0.07 10.05 27.77
CA HIS A 7 -0.12 11.23 26.91
C HIS A 7 1.00 11.41 25.89
N GLY A 8 2.25 11.08 26.26
CA GLY A 8 3.38 11.12 25.32
C GLY A 8 3.22 10.10 24.19
N SER A 9 2.84 8.87 24.54
CA SER A 9 2.65 7.78 23.58
C SER A 9 1.59 8.12 22.51
N LEU A 10 0.46 8.70 22.92
CA LEU A 10 -0.63 9.07 22.00
C LEU A 10 -0.23 10.18 21.01
N GLN A 11 0.60 11.13 21.45
CA GLN A 11 1.14 12.19 20.59
C GLN A 11 2.13 11.63 19.56
N TRP A 12 3.05 10.77 20.00
CA TRP A 12 3.98 10.08 19.11
C TRP A 12 3.27 9.22 18.07
N GLN A 13 2.24 8.49 18.51
CA GLN A 13 1.37 7.74 17.62
C GLN A 13 0.78 8.66 16.54
N LYS A 14 0.18 9.78 16.92
CA LYS A 14 -0.39 10.72 15.95
C LYS A 14 0.65 11.24 14.95
N TRP A 15 1.82 11.69 15.43
CA TRP A 15 2.87 12.22 14.58
C TRP A 15 3.41 11.19 13.58
N ILE A 16 3.65 9.96 14.05
CA ILE A 16 4.17 8.88 13.21
C ILE A 16 3.12 8.44 12.19
N LEU A 17 1.86 8.30 12.58
CA LEU A 17 0.79 7.93 11.65
C LEU A 17 0.55 9.00 10.58
N ASP A 18 0.57 10.28 10.96
CA ASP A 18 0.44 11.39 10.00
C ASP A 18 1.63 11.46 9.03
N ALA A 19 2.85 11.21 9.52
CA ALA A 19 4.03 11.10 8.68
C ALA A 19 3.92 9.93 7.69
N ILE A 20 3.49 8.75 8.13
CA ILE A 20 3.26 7.59 7.24
C ILE A 20 2.20 7.93 6.18
N ARG A 21 1.09 8.57 6.55
CA ARG A 21 0.03 9.00 5.61
C ARG A 21 0.56 9.99 4.58
N LYS A 22 1.37 10.96 5.00
CA LYS A 22 2.02 11.96 4.13
C LYS A 22 2.98 11.31 3.13
N VAL A 23 3.81 10.36 3.57
CA VAL A 23 4.72 9.64 2.65
C VAL A 23 3.92 8.79 1.66
N ARG A 24 2.82 8.16 2.10
CA ARG A 24 1.94 7.39 1.22
C ARG A 24 1.20 8.25 0.20
N SER A 25 0.74 9.44 0.56
CA SER A 25 0.04 10.34 -0.38
C SER A 25 0.97 10.80 -1.51
N GLN A 26 2.28 10.87 -1.23
CA GLN A 26 3.32 11.14 -2.23
C GLN A 26 3.73 9.91 -3.07
N LYS A 27 3.03 8.78 -2.92
CA LYS A 27 3.36 7.48 -3.55
C LYS A 27 4.79 7.01 -3.25
N GLN A 28 5.35 7.44 -2.13
CA GLN A 28 6.68 7.06 -1.68
C GLN A 28 6.60 5.94 -0.64
N ARG A 29 7.73 5.28 -0.41
CA ARG A 29 7.85 4.23 0.60
C ARG A 29 8.01 4.85 2.00
N PRO A 30 7.17 4.49 2.98
CA PRO A 30 7.34 4.90 4.36
C PRO A 30 8.50 4.13 5.03
N SER A 31 9.73 4.52 4.72
CA SER A 31 10.95 4.08 5.41
C SER A 31 11.20 4.95 6.65
N VAL A 32 12.09 4.50 7.55
CA VAL A 32 12.52 5.28 8.73
C VAL A 32 12.95 6.69 8.31
N GLU A 33 13.84 6.79 7.32
CA GLU A 33 14.36 8.06 6.81
C GLU A 33 13.25 9.01 6.33
N ARG A 34 12.27 8.50 5.55
CA ARG A 34 11.17 9.31 5.03
C ARG A 34 10.22 9.77 6.13
N ILE A 35 9.97 8.90 7.11
CA ILE A 35 9.14 9.22 8.28
C ILE A 35 9.84 10.27 9.14
N CYS A 36 11.14 10.12 9.41
CA CYS A 36 11.94 11.10 10.13
C CYS A 36 11.93 12.46 9.44
N ASN A 37 12.12 12.49 8.11
CA ASN A 37 12.04 13.73 7.33
C ASN A 37 10.65 14.38 7.39
N ALA A 38 9.58 13.59 7.35
CA ALA A 38 8.21 14.10 7.45
C ALA A 38 7.90 14.66 8.85
N ILE A 39 8.38 14.03 9.91
CA ILE A 39 8.19 14.49 11.30
C ILE A 39 9.02 15.75 11.56
N ARG A 40 10.29 15.78 11.11
CA ARG A 40 11.20 16.93 11.25
C ARG A 40 10.64 18.23 10.66
N GLN A 41 9.74 18.14 9.68
CA GLN A 41 9.08 19.33 9.10
C GLN A 41 8.06 19.99 10.02
N HIS A 42 7.53 19.27 11.01
CA HIS A 42 6.48 19.76 11.91
C HIS A 42 6.91 19.75 13.38
N GLN A 43 7.91 18.93 13.73
CA GLN A 43 8.39 18.71 15.09
C GLN A 43 9.93 18.73 15.10
N ASN A 44 10.52 19.47 16.04
CA ASN A 44 11.98 19.62 16.12
C ASN A 44 12.62 18.48 16.92
N GLN A 45 12.45 17.24 16.45
CA GLN A 45 12.90 16.02 17.12
C GLN A 45 14.09 15.38 16.40
N THR A 46 14.96 14.70 17.16
CA THR A 46 16.12 14.01 16.59
C THR A 46 15.72 12.66 15.98
N GLU A 47 16.50 12.21 15.00
CA GLU A 47 16.28 10.94 14.32
C GLU A 47 16.29 9.74 15.26
N ALA A 48 17.17 9.77 16.27
CA ALA A 48 17.28 8.74 17.28
C ALA A 48 15.97 8.56 18.06
N VAL A 49 15.39 9.65 18.56
CA VAL A 49 14.14 9.63 19.32
C VAL A 49 12.99 9.17 18.44
N ILE A 50 12.90 9.68 17.20
CA ILE A 50 11.84 9.27 16.26
C ILE A 50 11.93 7.76 15.98
N THR A 51 13.13 7.24 15.79
CA THR A 51 13.34 5.81 15.51
C THR A 51 12.96 4.95 16.70
N GLU A 52 13.38 5.33 17.91
CA GLU A 52 13.03 4.62 19.15
C GLU A 52 11.50 4.59 19.36
N GLN A 53 10.83 5.74 19.20
CA GLN A 53 9.38 5.83 19.34
C GLN A 53 8.64 5.04 18.24
N LEU A 54 9.17 5.04 17.01
CA LEU A 54 8.64 4.23 15.92
C LEU A 54 8.74 2.73 16.23
N GLU A 55 9.86 2.26 16.75
CA GLU A 55 10.03 0.85 17.14
C GLU A 55 9.17 0.47 18.34
N ARG A 56 8.98 1.39 19.29
CA ARG A 56 8.06 1.19 20.42
C ARG A 56 6.62 1.05 19.95
N LEU A 57 6.15 1.94 19.07
CA LEU A 57 4.81 1.82 18.47
C LEU A 57 4.64 0.57 17.61
N VAL A 58 5.72 0.05 17.01
CA VAL A 58 5.69 -1.25 16.33
C VAL A 58 5.53 -2.39 17.31
N SER A 59 6.21 -2.32 18.46
CA SER A 59 6.10 -3.31 19.53
C SER A 59 4.70 -3.29 20.17
N ASP A 60 4.13 -2.10 20.34
CA ASP A 60 2.78 -1.89 20.87
C ASP A 60 1.67 -2.22 19.85
N GLY A 61 2.03 -2.44 18.57
CA GLY A 61 1.10 -2.82 17.51
C GLY A 61 0.35 -1.65 16.85
N TYR A 62 0.70 -0.40 17.17
CA TYR A 62 0.16 0.79 16.52
C TYR A 62 0.74 1.05 15.13
N VAL A 63 1.88 0.45 14.79
CA VAL A 63 2.53 0.55 13.48
C VAL A 63 3.01 -0.85 13.05
N LEU A 64 2.81 -1.23 11.79
CA LEU A 64 3.27 -2.51 11.27
C LEU A 64 4.55 -2.35 10.44
N LYS A 65 5.64 -3.01 10.85
CA LYS A 65 6.88 -3.12 10.07
C LYS A 65 6.79 -4.30 9.11
N VAL A 66 6.94 -4.03 7.81
CA VAL A 66 6.95 -5.03 6.73
C VAL A 66 8.27 -4.96 5.99
N ILE A 67 8.95 -6.10 5.85
CA ILE A 67 10.20 -6.20 5.08
C ILE A 67 9.84 -6.67 3.67
N ASN A 68 10.24 -5.89 2.68
CA ASN A 68 10.01 -6.22 1.27
C ASN A 68 11.31 -5.98 0.50
N LYS A 69 11.85 -7.04 -0.10
CA LYS A 69 13.12 -7.06 -0.83
C LYS A 69 14.26 -6.45 0.00
N GLY A 70 14.41 -6.88 1.26
CA GLY A 70 15.46 -6.45 2.19
C GLY A 70 15.30 -5.03 2.78
N LYS A 71 14.28 -4.30 2.36
CA LYS A 71 14.01 -2.94 2.87
C LYS A 71 12.85 -2.98 3.86
N SER A 72 12.89 -2.13 4.89
CA SER A 72 11.78 -1.98 5.86
C SER A 72 10.76 -0.93 5.40
N SER A 73 9.48 -1.23 5.55
CA SER A 73 8.36 -0.30 5.35
C SER A 73 7.49 -0.29 6.60
N TYR A 74 7.06 0.88 7.03
CA TYR A 74 6.18 1.05 8.18
C TYR A 74 4.78 1.41 7.68
N LYS A 75 3.77 0.71 8.18
CA LYS A 75 2.38 0.88 7.75
C LYS A 75 1.53 1.24 8.95
N ASP A 76 0.60 2.16 8.71
CA ASP A 76 -0.50 2.45 9.60
C ASP A 76 -1.50 1.27 9.54
N PRO A 77 -1.65 0.47 10.62
CA PRO A 77 -2.70 -0.55 10.69
C PRO A 77 -4.09 0.12 10.63
N GLY A 78 -4.19 1.34 11.20
CA GLY A 78 -5.31 2.27 11.33
C GLY A 78 -5.98 2.78 10.06
N GLY A 79 -5.16 3.27 9.13
CA GLY A 79 -5.52 4.49 8.40
C GLY A 79 -6.45 4.36 7.20
N VAL A 80 -6.46 3.23 6.49
CA VAL A 80 -7.33 3.05 5.29
C VAL A 80 -7.59 1.57 4.96
N GLN A 81 -7.04 0.65 5.76
CA GLN A 81 -7.07 -0.80 5.53
C GLN A 81 -7.16 -1.59 6.85
N HIS A 82 -7.58 -1.00 7.98
CA HIS A 82 -8.32 -1.83 8.94
C HIS A 82 -9.60 -2.24 8.25
N ARG A 83 -9.54 -3.31 7.46
CA ARG A 83 -10.71 -4.15 7.34
C ARG A 83 -10.89 -4.69 8.74
N CYS A 84 -11.79 -4.05 9.48
CA CYS A 84 -12.40 -4.66 10.64
C CYS A 84 -12.96 -5.98 10.12
N LEU A 85 -12.21 -7.06 10.37
CA LEU A 85 -12.51 -8.33 9.78
C LEU A 85 -13.38 -9.03 10.79
N GLU A 86 -14.68 -8.91 10.57
CA GLU A 86 -15.65 -9.68 11.31
C GLU A 86 -15.52 -11.14 10.88
N VAL A 87 -15.03 -12.00 11.77
CA VAL A 87 -14.90 -13.43 11.51
C VAL A 87 -16.16 -14.11 12.03
N ASN A 88 -17.09 -14.37 11.10
CA ASN A 88 -18.17 -15.34 11.26
C ASN A 88 -17.71 -16.74 10.81
N LYS A 89 -18.45 -17.78 11.21
CA LYS A 89 -18.19 -19.18 10.83
C LYS A 89 -18.08 -19.39 9.31
N ASP A 90 -18.79 -18.58 8.52
CA ASP A 90 -18.85 -18.69 7.06
C ASP A 90 -17.91 -17.73 6.33
N THR A 91 -17.11 -16.94 7.06
CA THR A 91 -16.27 -15.90 6.45
C THR A 91 -15.15 -16.52 5.63
N ASP A 92 -15.07 -16.19 4.34
CA ASP A 92 -13.99 -16.67 3.48
C ASP A 92 -12.70 -15.88 3.74
N LEU A 93 -11.78 -16.46 4.53
CA LEU A 93 -10.47 -15.88 4.81
C LEU A 93 -9.44 -16.23 3.74
N THR A 94 -9.82 -16.89 2.63
CA THR A 94 -8.90 -17.35 1.56
C THR A 94 -8.01 -16.21 1.06
N LYS A 95 -8.58 -15.02 0.82
CA LYS A 95 -7.82 -13.85 0.34
C LYS A 95 -6.78 -13.37 1.37
N PHE A 96 -7.10 -13.48 2.65
CA PHE A 96 -6.23 -13.02 3.74
C PHE A 96 -5.09 -14.00 3.97
N VAL A 97 -5.35 -15.32 3.94
CA VAL A 97 -4.28 -16.33 4.05
C VAL A 97 -3.34 -16.28 2.84
N VAL A 98 -3.85 -16.12 1.62
CA VAL A 98 -3.02 -15.95 0.42
C VAL A 98 -2.18 -14.68 0.49
N LYS A 99 -2.76 -13.57 0.96
CA LYS A 99 -2.04 -12.31 1.16
C LYS A 99 -0.95 -12.46 2.22
N ALA A 100 -1.25 -13.10 3.34
CA ALA A 100 -0.31 -13.33 4.43
C ALA A 100 0.90 -14.15 3.96
N VAL A 101 0.68 -15.27 3.27
CA VAL A 101 1.79 -16.08 2.71
C VAL A 101 2.62 -15.27 1.70
N ARG A 102 1.98 -14.44 0.87
CA ARG A 102 2.68 -13.57 -0.08
C ARG A 102 3.52 -12.48 0.61
N GLU A 103 3.00 -11.87 1.67
CA GLU A 103 3.66 -10.75 2.36
C GLU A 103 4.70 -11.19 3.39
N LEU A 104 4.54 -12.38 4.00
CA LEU A 104 5.57 -12.98 4.84
C LEU A 104 6.83 -13.28 4.02
N GLY A 105 6.66 -13.70 2.76
CA GLY A 105 7.77 -13.73 1.79
C GLY A 105 8.86 -14.75 2.14
N ASP A 106 8.56 -15.74 2.98
CA ASP A 106 9.44 -16.85 3.28
C ASP A 106 9.56 -17.70 2.01
N GLY A 107 10.75 -17.76 1.37
CA GLY A 107 10.97 -18.54 0.15
C GLY A 107 10.67 -20.04 0.33
N GLU A 108 10.69 -20.53 1.57
CA GLU A 108 10.34 -21.90 1.96
C GLU A 108 8.87 -22.09 2.33
N GLY A 109 8.08 -21.01 2.37
CA GLY A 109 6.67 -21.03 2.79
C GLY A 109 6.44 -20.69 4.25
N SER A 110 5.18 -20.47 4.60
CA SER A 110 4.78 -19.99 5.93
C SER A 110 3.93 -21.03 6.68
N SER A 111 4.17 -21.16 7.98
CA SER A 111 3.38 -22.02 8.86
C SER A 111 2.00 -21.43 9.17
N LEU A 112 1.05 -22.27 9.62
CA LEU A 112 -0.27 -21.80 10.08
C LEU A 112 -0.13 -20.70 11.17
N LYS A 113 0.79 -20.89 12.13
CA LYS A 113 0.99 -19.95 13.24
C LYS A 113 1.53 -18.60 12.78
N SER A 114 2.48 -18.59 11.84
CA SER A 114 3.02 -17.33 11.29
C SER A 114 1.98 -16.59 10.46
N ILE A 115 1.17 -17.32 9.69
CA ILE A 115 0.06 -16.75 8.90
C ILE A 115 -0.99 -16.13 9.83
N GLU A 116 -1.39 -16.85 10.88
CA GLU A 116 -2.34 -16.37 11.87
C GLU A 116 -1.83 -15.13 12.60
N LYS A 117 -0.59 -15.16 13.10
CA LYS A 117 0.05 -14.01 13.76
C LYS A 117 0.09 -12.79 12.83
N TYR A 118 0.47 -12.98 11.57
CA TYR A 118 0.45 -11.90 10.59
C TYR A 118 -0.97 -11.36 10.37
N ILE A 119 -1.99 -12.21 10.24
CA ILE A 119 -3.38 -11.78 10.04
C ILE A 119 -3.91 -11.00 11.25
N GLN A 120 -3.59 -11.44 12.47
CA GLN A 120 -3.93 -10.75 13.71
C GLN A 120 -3.23 -9.40 13.85
N GLN A 121 -1.97 -9.30 13.42
CA GLN A 121 -1.20 -8.05 13.49
C GLN A 121 -1.54 -7.07 12.35
N SER A 122 -1.94 -7.60 11.18
CA SER A 122 -2.25 -6.78 10.00
C SER A 122 -3.72 -6.39 9.90
N ASN A 123 -4.63 -7.05 10.63
CA ASN A 123 -6.08 -6.77 10.61
C ASN A 123 -6.61 -6.68 12.04
N SER A 124 -7.57 -5.78 12.28
CA SER A 124 -8.35 -5.80 13.52
C SER A 124 -9.44 -6.87 13.39
N LEU A 125 -9.23 -8.02 14.01
CA LEU A 125 -10.19 -9.13 13.98
C LEU A 125 -11.28 -8.89 15.03
N ASN A 126 -12.54 -8.81 14.59
CA ASN A 126 -13.68 -8.91 15.48
C ASN A 126 -14.23 -10.33 15.41
N LEU A 127 -13.86 -11.14 16.39
CA LEU A 127 -14.36 -12.52 16.53
C LEU A 127 -15.73 -12.47 17.20
N LYS A 128 -16.75 -13.05 16.57
CA LYS A 128 -18.02 -13.28 17.25
C LYS A 128 -17.86 -14.37 18.32
N PRO A 129 -18.61 -14.29 19.44
CA PRO A 129 -18.52 -15.30 20.49
C PRO A 129 -18.79 -16.71 19.93
N GLY A 130 -17.90 -17.65 20.25
CA GLY A 130 -18.00 -19.04 19.79
C GLY A 130 -17.41 -19.34 18.41
N VAL A 131 -16.61 -18.44 17.83
CA VAL A 131 -15.85 -18.68 16.59
C VAL A 131 -14.39 -18.94 16.91
N ASP A 132 -13.88 -20.12 16.52
CA ASP A 132 -12.45 -20.42 16.57
C ASP A 132 -11.76 -19.93 15.28
N LEU A 133 -10.91 -18.92 15.45
CA LEU A 133 -10.11 -18.34 14.38
C LEU A 133 -9.21 -19.39 13.72
N THR A 134 -8.62 -20.28 14.52
CA THR A 134 -7.68 -21.31 14.05
C THR A 134 -8.37 -22.24 13.06
N SER A 135 -9.57 -22.70 13.41
CA SER A 135 -10.39 -23.57 12.57
C SER A 135 -10.83 -22.86 11.28
N SER A 136 -11.21 -21.59 11.37
CA SER A 136 -11.61 -20.76 10.23
C SER A 136 -10.44 -20.54 9.25
N LEU A 137 -9.24 -20.31 9.77
CA LEU A 137 -8.01 -20.18 8.99
C LEU A 137 -7.61 -21.50 8.34
N LYS A 138 -7.69 -22.64 9.06
CA LYS A 138 -7.43 -23.98 8.49
C LYS A 138 -8.37 -24.28 7.32
N LEU A 139 -9.65 -24.00 7.46
CA LEU A 139 -10.63 -24.19 6.38
C LEU A 139 -10.30 -23.32 5.16
N SER A 140 -9.93 -22.07 5.41
CA SER A 140 -9.57 -21.11 4.36
C SER A 140 -8.26 -21.48 3.65
N LEU A 141 -7.28 -22.02 4.38
CA LEU A 141 -6.05 -22.57 3.79
C LEU A 141 -6.33 -23.79 2.93
N LYS A 142 -7.19 -24.70 3.38
CA LYS A 142 -7.63 -25.84 2.57
C LYS A 142 -8.31 -25.38 1.28
N LYS A 143 -9.21 -24.39 1.35
CA LYS A 143 -9.85 -23.75 0.19
C LYS A 143 -8.84 -23.06 -0.73
N ALA A 144 -7.81 -22.42 -0.17
CA ALA A 144 -6.76 -21.77 -0.95
C ALA A 144 -5.90 -22.78 -1.74
N VAL A 145 -5.62 -23.94 -1.14
CA VAL A 145 -4.90 -25.04 -1.79
C VAL A 145 -5.75 -25.67 -2.88
N ASP A 146 -7.03 -25.94 -2.61
CA ASP A 146 -7.99 -26.46 -3.59
C ASP A 146 -8.13 -25.54 -4.81
N ARG A 147 -8.16 -24.22 -4.57
CA ARG A 147 -8.16 -23.19 -5.62
C ARG A 147 -6.81 -22.97 -6.31
N SER A 148 -5.79 -23.78 -6.01
CA SER A 148 -4.43 -23.66 -6.56
C SER A 148 -3.76 -22.29 -6.33
N LEU A 149 -4.18 -21.57 -5.28
CA LEU A 149 -3.57 -20.28 -4.90
C LEU A 149 -2.36 -20.49 -3.97
N LEU A 150 -2.39 -21.57 -3.19
CA LEU A 150 -1.32 -22.02 -2.30
C LEU A 150 -0.99 -23.48 -2.60
N VAL A 151 0.25 -23.88 -2.35
CA VAL A 151 0.69 -25.28 -2.34
C VAL A 151 1.10 -25.63 -0.93
N LEU A 152 0.67 -26.80 -0.47
CA LEU A 152 1.14 -27.37 0.79
C LEU A 152 2.44 -28.14 0.52
N ASP A 153 3.55 -27.62 1.01
CA ASP A 153 4.87 -28.23 0.93
C ASP A 153 5.22 -28.78 2.31
N GLY A 154 4.89 -30.06 2.53
CA GLY A 154 4.96 -30.69 3.85
C GLY A 154 4.01 -30.05 4.87
N LYS A 155 4.56 -29.24 5.79
CA LYS A 155 3.80 -28.52 6.85
C LYS A 155 3.69 -27.01 6.59
N LEU A 156 4.27 -26.51 5.50
CA LEU A 156 4.35 -25.10 5.17
C LEU A 156 3.47 -24.79 3.95
N TYR A 157 2.85 -23.61 3.94
CA TYR A 157 2.06 -23.13 2.83
C TYR A 157 2.90 -22.18 1.98
N LYS A 158 3.02 -22.49 0.69
CA LYS A 158 3.79 -21.70 -0.28
C LYS A 158 2.86 -21.04 -1.27
N PHE A 159 3.21 -19.82 -1.66
CA PHE A 159 2.48 -19.09 -2.68
C PHE A 159 2.82 -19.63 -4.08
N VAL A 160 1.81 -19.93 -4.90
CA VAL A 160 1.97 -20.63 -6.20
C VAL A 160 2.33 -19.69 -7.36
N GLY A 161 2.21 -18.38 -7.21
CA GLY A 161 2.42 -17.42 -8.31
C GLY A 161 3.81 -16.79 -8.37
N GLY A 162 4.86 -17.59 -8.56
CA GLY A 162 6.25 -17.13 -8.46
C GLY A 162 7.22 -17.61 -9.54
N SER A 163 6.92 -17.42 -10.83
CA SER A 163 7.92 -17.32 -11.91
C SER A 163 7.27 -16.66 -13.15
N GLY A 164 7.63 -15.42 -13.48
CA GLY A 164 7.28 -14.76 -14.76
C GLY A 164 6.16 -13.70 -14.71
N ASP A 165 6.54 -12.48 -15.07
CA ASP A 165 5.85 -11.32 -15.64
C ASP A 165 4.31 -11.19 -15.71
N ASN A 166 3.85 -9.95 -15.43
CA ASN A 166 2.66 -9.29 -16.00
C ASN A 166 1.33 -10.08 -16.07
N VAL A 167 0.45 -9.89 -15.09
CA VAL A 167 -1.01 -9.88 -15.34
C VAL A 167 -1.66 -8.82 -14.45
N GLY A 168 -2.08 -7.71 -15.09
CA GLY A 168 -3.01 -6.76 -14.50
C GLY A 168 -4.36 -7.41 -14.30
N ASP A 169 -4.94 -7.26 -13.11
CA ASP A 169 -6.31 -7.70 -12.86
C ASP A 169 -7.27 -6.64 -13.42
N LYS A 170 -7.72 -6.93 -14.65
CA LYS A 170 -8.95 -6.43 -15.23
C LYS A 170 -10.10 -6.90 -14.34
N THR A 171 -10.87 -5.95 -13.84
CA THR A 171 -12.16 -6.19 -13.21
C THR A 171 -13.10 -6.97 -14.15
N PRO A 172 -13.75 -8.08 -13.71
CA PRO A 172 -14.77 -8.75 -14.51
C PRO A 172 -16.07 -7.92 -14.49
N LYS A 173 -16.55 -7.53 -15.68
CA LYS A 173 -17.93 -7.03 -15.86
C LYS A 173 -18.90 -8.22 -15.82
N PRO A 174 -20.03 -8.15 -15.09
CA PRO A 174 -21.04 -9.19 -15.15
C PRO A 174 -21.82 -9.10 -16.46
N SER A 175 -21.72 -10.15 -17.28
CA SER A 175 -22.55 -10.41 -18.46
C SER A 175 -23.84 -11.11 -18.05
N VAL A 176 -25.00 -10.49 -18.33
CA VAL A 176 -26.33 -11.11 -18.20
C VAL A 176 -26.86 -11.37 -19.61
N PRO A 177 -27.34 -12.58 -19.97
CA PRO A 177 -27.91 -12.86 -21.28
C PRO A 177 -29.45 -12.98 -21.21
N LEU A 178 -30.20 -12.24 -22.04
CA LEU A 178 -31.57 -12.61 -22.41
C LEU A 178 -31.93 -12.15 -23.84
N LYS A 179 -32.34 -13.13 -24.65
CA LYS A 179 -33.06 -13.08 -25.96
C LYS A 179 -34.38 -12.28 -25.82
N ARG A 180 -35.13 -11.79 -26.82
CA ARG A 180 -35.24 -11.87 -28.30
C ARG A 180 -36.32 -10.83 -28.68
N GLY A 181 -36.24 -10.22 -29.87
CA GLY A 181 -37.36 -9.44 -30.44
C GLY A 181 -37.00 -8.76 -31.76
N LYS A 182 -37.65 -9.18 -32.85
CA LYS A 182 -37.44 -8.80 -34.26
C LYS A 182 -38.39 -7.66 -34.63
N VAL A 183 -37.93 -6.65 -35.37
CA VAL A 183 -38.71 -5.93 -36.40
C VAL A 183 -37.79 -5.19 -37.37
N GLU A 184 -38.33 -4.97 -38.55
CA GLU A 184 -37.72 -4.92 -39.88
C GLU A 184 -37.39 -3.49 -40.36
N ALA A 185 -36.59 -3.44 -41.43
CA ALA A 185 -36.02 -2.34 -42.24
C ALA A 185 -36.97 -1.15 -42.61
N PRO A 186 -36.55 -0.04 -43.27
CA PRO A 186 -35.38 0.08 -44.19
C PRO A 186 -34.57 1.40 -44.22
N ALA A 187 -33.46 1.33 -44.97
CA ALA A 187 -32.51 2.40 -45.32
C ALA A 187 -33.13 3.48 -46.25
N PRO A 188 -32.47 4.64 -46.52
CA PRO A 188 -31.48 4.65 -47.63
C PRO A 188 -30.33 5.70 -47.57
N LYS A 189 -29.24 5.34 -48.26
CA LYS A 189 -28.35 6.15 -49.15
C LYS A 189 -27.28 7.13 -48.59
N THR A 190 -26.06 6.89 -49.11
CA THR A 190 -24.81 7.70 -49.22
C THR A 190 -25.03 9.01 -50.03
N PRO A 191 -24.06 9.94 -50.31
CA PRO A 191 -22.57 9.86 -50.24
C PRO A 191 -21.79 11.17 -49.84
N ALA A 192 -20.46 11.07 -49.92
CA ALA A 192 -19.48 12.11 -50.34
C ALA A 192 -18.91 13.14 -49.34
N THR A 193 -17.57 13.26 -49.44
CA THR A 193 -16.62 14.19 -48.80
C THR A 193 -16.66 15.60 -49.44
N PRO A 194 -16.00 16.65 -48.88
CA PRO A 194 -14.60 16.92 -49.29
C PRO A 194 -13.67 17.50 -48.20
N LYS A 195 -12.38 17.45 -48.55
CA LYS A 195 -11.17 17.96 -47.88
C LYS A 195 -11.04 19.50 -47.91
N SER A 196 -10.30 20.06 -46.95
CA SER A 196 -9.39 21.23 -47.10
C SER A 196 -8.32 21.09 -45.99
N LYS A 197 -7.00 20.89 -46.18
CA LYS A 197 -5.94 21.73 -46.82
C LYS A 197 -6.03 23.19 -46.32
N LYS A 198 -5.05 23.84 -45.65
CA LYS A 198 -3.58 23.89 -45.77
C LYS A 198 -2.97 24.50 -44.48
N ALA A 199 -1.66 24.29 -44.31
CA ALA A 199 -0.75 24.72 -43.23
C ALA A 199 -0.24 26.19 -43.39
N PRO A 200 1.00 26.56 -42.98
CA PRO A 200 1.55 26.93 -41.66
C PRO A 200 2.10 28.39 -41.65
N THR A 201 2.70 28.89 -40.54
CA THR A 201 3.70 30.00 -40.40
C THR A 201 3.78 30.34 -38.89
N SER A 202 4.77 29.87 -38.11
CA SER A 202 6.11 30.44 -37.82
C SER A 202 6.14 31.80 -37.12
N GLU A 203 6.61 31.85 -35.86
CA GLU A 203 7.53 32.88 -35.30
C GLU A 203 7.79 32.52 -33.83
N GLN A 204 8.96 31.94 -33.54
CA GLN A 204 10.15 32.60 -32.97
C GLN A 204 9.96 33.16 -31.56
N SER A 205 10.72 32.54 -30.65
CA SER A 205 10.99 32.96 -29.26
C SER A 205 11.71 34.32 -29.19
N PRO A 206 11.92 34.91 -28.00
CA PRO A 206 13.12 34.52 -27.25
C PRO A 206 12.99 34.47 -25.71
N LYS A 207 13.93 33.70 -25.17
CA LYS A 207 14.29 33.52 -23.76
C LYS A 207 14.82 34.84 -23.17
N SER A 208 14.42 35.19 -21.95
CA SER A 208 15.10 36.22 -21.15
C SER A 208 16.22 35.57 -20.32
N ASN A 209 17.43 35.59 -20.87
CA ASN A 209 18.66 35.54 -20.09
C ASN A 209 19.14 36.99 -19.94
N ARG A 210 19.27 37.49 -18.71
CA ARG A 210 20.08 38.69 -18.45
C ARG A 210 21.25 38.33 -17.54
N SER A 211 22.41 38.64 -18.10
CA SER A 211 23.78 38.38 -17.68
C SER A 211 24.37 39.58 -16.93
N THR A 212 25.29 39.32 -16.00
CA THR A 212 26.50 40.11 -15.61
C THR A 212 26.28 41.55 -15.11
N ARG A 213 27.05 42.16 -14.21
CA ARG A 213 28.48 42.13 -13.82
C ARG A 213 28.56 42.98 -12.53
N SER A 214 29.50 42.78 -11.61
CA SER A 214 30.61 43.72 -11.35
C SER A 214 31.54 43.19 -10.26
N ARG A 215 32.82 43.50 -10.47
CA ARG A 215 34.04 43.12 -9.76
C ARG A 215 34.40 44.15 -8.68
N SER A 216 35.42 43.79 -7.88
CA SER A 216 36.28 44.62 -7.00
C SER A 216 35.75 44.76 -5.56
N ALA A 217 36.50 44.70 -4.46
CA ALA A 217 37.88 44.34 -4.06
C ALA A 217 37.89 44.50 -2.49
N PRO A 218 38.94 44.11 -1.74
CA PRO A 218 38.85 43.80 -0.31
C PRO A 218 39.10 45.02 0.60
N GLU A 219 38.64 44.94 1.85
CA GLU A 219 39.13 45.79 2.94
C GLU A 219 39.58 44.88 4.10
N GLU A 220 40.91 44.67 4.17
CA GLU A 220 41.61 44.46 5.44
C GLU A 220 41.62 45.79 6.19
N VAL A 221 41.26 45.76 7.47
CA VAL A 221 41.74 46.75 8.44
C VAL A 221 42.42 46.01 9.58
N HIS A 222 43.67 46.41 9.77
CA HIS A 222 44.65 45.95 10.73
C HIS A 222 44.44 46.59 12.12
N TRP A 223 45.00 45.89 13.12
CA TRP A 223 45.26 46.21 14.53
C TRP A 223 44.12 46.05 15.52
#